data_AF-A0A954MZM6-F1
#
_entry.id   AF-A0A954MZM6-F1
#
_cell.length_a   1.000
_cell.length_b   1.000
_cell.length_c   1.000
_cell.angle_alpha   90.00
_cell.angle_beta   90.00
_cell.angle_gamma   90.00
#
_symmetry.space_group_name_H-M   'P 1'
#
loop_
_entity.id
_entity.type
_entity.pdbx_description
1 polymer ?
#
loop_
_entity_poly.entity_id
_entity_poly.type
_entity_poly.pdbx_seq_one_letter_code
_entity_poly.pdbx_strand_id
1 'polypeptide(L)'
;MISPKIDSATTYSADVRINLIVNNTVYPLSKVGPNVAVLRQPIDLPECEGIIELQLDNKLERWKVRLPHGACQIDDEVEIVPLTDTVPAQSN
;
A
#
# COMPACT_ATOMS: atom_id res chain seq x y z
N MET A 1 -26.44 38.62 24.59
CA MET A 1 -25.79 37.29 24.64
C MET A 1 -25.81 36.73 23.24
N ILE A 2 -24.64 36.58 22.62
CA ILE A 2 -24.50 36.11 21.24
C ILE A 2 -23.98 34.67 21.35
N SER A 3 -24.83 33.69 21.04
CA SER A 3 -24.43 32.28 21.03
C SER A 3 -23.46 32.06 19.87
N PRO A 4 -22.30 31.40 20.08
CA PRO A 4 -21.46 31.01 18.96
C PRO A 4 -22.18 29.92 18.16
N LYS A 5 -22.40 30.18 16.87
CA LYS A 5 -22.65 29.14 15.89
C LYS A 5 -21.36 28.33 15.79
N ILE A 6 -21.38 27.09 16.23
CA ILE A 6 -20.30 26.15 15.95
C ILE A 6 -20.50 25.76 14.48
N ASP A 7 -19.66 26.29 13.61
CA ASP A 7 -19.56 25.83 12.23
C ASP A 7 -19.15 24.36 12.28
N SER A 8 -20.03 23.48 11.81
CA SER A 8 -19.76 22.06 11.71
C SER A 8 -18.51 21.84 10.86
N ALA A 9 -17.36 21.66 11.49
CA ALA A 9 -16.17 21.19 10.81
C ALA A 9 -16.49 19.81 10.25
N THR A 10 -16.77 19.74 8.95
CA THR A 10 -17.02 18.49 8.24
C THR A 10 -15.80 17.60 8.44
N THR A 11 -15.92 16.64 9.36
CA THR A 11 -14.85 15.69 9.67
C THR A 11 -14.88 14.66 8.55
N TYR A 12 -13.97 14.79 7.60
CA TYR A 12 -13.74 13.78 6.58
C TYR A 12 -12.87 12.68 7.20
N SER A 13 -13.48 11.55 7.54
CA SER A 13 -12.77 10.32 7.89
C SER A 13 -12.68 9.45 6.66
N ALA A 14 -11.47 9.08 6.24
CA ALA A 14 -11.24 8.08 5.21
C ALA A 14 -10.68 6.80 5.85
N ASP A 15 -11.25 5.63 5.53
CA ASP A 15 -10.66 4.34 5.94
C ASP A 15 -9.54 3.98 4.94
N VAL A 16 -8.32 3.85 5.46
CA VAL A 16 -7.14 3.51 4.66
C VAL A 16 -6.61 2.16 5.11
N ARG A 17 -6.55 1.20 4.18
CA ARG A 17 -5.92 -0.11 4.41
C ARG A 17 -4.92 -0.38 3.31
N ILE A 18 -3.76 -0.86 3.71
CA ILE A 18 -2.68 -1.19 2.79
C ILE A 18 -2.21 -2.58 3.15
N ASN A 19 -2.19 -3.48 2.16
CA ASN A 19 -1.76 -4.85 2.33
C ASN A 19 -0.80 -5.25 1.22
N LEU A 20 0.19 -6.06 1.56
CA LEU A 20 0.99 -6.83 0.62
C LEU A 20 0.44 -8.25 0.56
N ILE A 21 0.14 -8.74 -0.62
CA ILE A 21 -0.34 -10.11 -0.84
C ILE A 21 0.75 -10.89 -1.56
N VAL A 22 1.32 -11.89 -0.90
CA VAL A 22 2.35 -12.79 -1.46
C VAL A 22 1.90 -14.22 -1.22
N ASN A 23 1.90 -15.07 -2.25
CA ASN A 23 1.47 -16.48 -2.15
C ASN A 23 0.11 -16.64 -1.44
N ASN A 24 -0.88 -15.82 -1.80
CA ASN A 24 -2.22 -15.77 -1.17
C ASN A 24 -2.25 -15.42 0.33
N THR A 25 -1.11 -15.04 0.92
CA THR A 25 -1.01 -14.58 2.30
C THR A 25 -1.02 -13.05 2.34
N VAL A 26 -1.81 -12.49 3.27
CA VAL A 26 -2.00 -11.04 3.41
C VAL A 26 -1.12 -10.52 4.54
N TYR A 27 -0.24 -9.59 4.22
CA TYR A 27 0.67 -8.92 5.15
C TYR A 27 0.29 -7.44 5.26
N PRO A 28 -0.18 -6.97 6.42
CA PRO A 28 -0.54 -5.56 6.59
C PRO A 28 0.68 -4.64 6.45
N LEU A 29 0.52 -3.58 5.67
CA LEU A 29 1.52 -2.53 5.51
C LEU A 29 1.19 -1.33 6.40
N SER A 30 2.23 -0.74 6.98
CA SER A 30 2.18 0.56 7.65
C SER A 30 2.13 1.68 6.62
N LYS A 31 2.94 1.57 5.56
CA LYS A 31 3.10 2.56 4.50
C LYS A 31 3.49 1.88 3.19
N VAL A 32 3.18 2.53 2.07
CA VAL A 32 3.71 2.18 0.76
C VAL A 32 4.17 3.45 0.05
N GLY A 33 5.36 3.39 -0.52
CA GLY A 33 5.95 4.39 -1.40
C GLY A 33 6.14 3.82 -2.81
N PRO A 34 6.74 4.59 -3.73
CA PRO A 34 6.89 4.18 -5.13
C PRO A 34 7.82 2.97 -5.31
N ASN A 35 8.88 2.88 -4.48
CA ASN A 35 9.91 1.83 -4.57
C ASN A 35 10.10 1.06 -3.25
N VAL A 36 9.27 1.35 -2.25
CA VAL A 36 9.47 0.84 -0.89
C VAL A 36 8.11 0.59 -0.24
N ALA A 37 7.98 -0.49 0.50
CA ALA A 37 6.84 -0.73 1.38
C ALA A 37 7.32 -0.98 2.80
N VAL A 38 6.54 -0.56 3.78
CA VAL A 38 6.88 -0.75 5.20
C VAL A 38 5.83 -1.67 5.80
N LEU A 39 6.24 -2.84 6.25
CA LEU A 39 5.39 -3.82 6.91
C LEU A 39 4.99 -3.36 8.31
N ARG A 40 3.84 -3.83 8.81
CA ARG A 40 3.49 -3.63 10.23
C ARG A 40 4.29 -4.53 11.17
N GLN A 41 4.72 -5.66 10.66
CA GLN A 41 5.52 -6.64 11.39
C GLN A 41 6.61 -7.15 10.45
N PRO A 42 7.86 -7.23 10.91
CA PRO A 42 8.94 -7.84 10.13
C PRO A 42 8.58 -9.29 9.80
N ILE A 43 8.82 -9.68 8.55
CA ILE A 43 8.58 -11.04 8.06
C ILE A 43 9.78 -11.49 7.24
N ASP A 44 9.99 -12.80 7.20
CA ASP A 44 10.97 -13.39 6.29
C ASP A 44 10.27 -13.79 5.00
N LEU A 45 10.68 -13.20 3.88
CA LEU A 45 10.23 -13.60 2.55
C LEU A 45 11.43 -13.68 1.62
N PRO A 46 11.54 -14.73 0.78
CA PRO A 46 12.51 -14.75 -0.30
C PRO A 46 12.14 -13.70 -1.38
N GLU A 47 13.02 -13.54 -2.36
CA GLU A 47 12.70 -12.79 -3.58
C GLU A 47 11.41 -13.35 -4.21
N CYS A 48 10.41 -12.50 -4.36
CA CYS A 48 9.09 -12.94 -4.80
C CYS A 48 8.30 -11.84 -5.52
N GLU A 49 7.24 -12.25 -6.19
CA GLU A 49 6.22 -11.34 -6.71
C GLU A 49 5.07 -11.24 -5.71
N GLY A 50 4.48 -10.07 -5.63
CA GLY A 50 3.34 -9.78 -4.76
C GLY A 50 2.36 -8.82 -5.42
N ILE A 51 1.26 -8.57 -4.73
CA ILE A 51 0.27 -7.57 -5.09
C ILE A 51 0.19 -6.59 -3.92
N ILE A 52 0.40 -5.31 -4.19
CA ILE A 52 0.00 -4.28 -3.23
C ILE A 52 -1.48 -4.04 -3.44
N GLU A 53 -2.22 -4.05 -2.34
CA GLU A 53 -3.62 -3.67 -2.26
C GLU A 53 -3.74 -2.41 -1.41
N LEU A 54 -4.23 -1.34 -2.01
CA LEU A 54 -4.57 -0.09 -1.35
C LEU A 54 -6.09 0.08 -1.37
N GLN A 55 -6.70 0.11 -0.20
CA GLN A 55 -8.10 0.45 -0.03
C GLN A 55 -8.22 1.85 0.57
N LEU A 56 -8.93 2.73 -0.14
CA LEU A 56 -9.33 4.06 0.31
C LEU A 56 -10.86 4.13 0.27
N ASP A 57 -11.49 4.04 1.44
CA ASP A 57 -12.94 3.92 1.58
C ASP A 57 -13.52 2.76 0.74
N ASN A 58 -14.30 3.09 -0.29
CA ASN A 58 -14.91 2.14 -1.22
C ASN A 58 -14.08 1.89 -2.49
N LYS A 59 -12.89 2.49 -2.60
CA LYS A 59 -11.98 2.30 -3.74
C LYS A 59 -10.91 1.30 -3.36
N LEU A 60 -10.74 0.30 -4.23
CA LEU A 60 -9.70 -0.71 -4.11
C LEU A 60 -8.80 -0.61 -5.32
N GLU A 61 -7.52 -0.33 -5.08
CA GLU A 61 -6.48 -0.33 -6.09
C GLU A 61 -5.52 -1.49 -5.81
N ARG A 62 -5.16 -2.20 -6.87
CA ARG A 62 -4.23 -3.33 -6.79
C ARG A 62 -3.23 -3.24 -7.92
N TRP A 63 -1.95 -3.38 -7.60
CA TRP A 63 -0.90 -3.47 -8.60
C TRP A 63 0.11 -4.54 -8.22
N LYS A 64 0.68 -5.17 -9.24
CA LYS A 64 1.72 -6.18 -9.06
C LYS A 64 3.03 -5.49 -8.72
N VAL A 65 3.79 -6.08 -7.81
CA VAL A 65 5.13 -5.67 -7.43
C VAL A 65 6.06 -6.87 -7.38
N ARG A 66 7.34 -6.64 -7.56
CA ARG A 66 8.41 -7.58 -7.24
C ARG A 66 9.15 -7.09 -6.01
N LEU A 67 9.48 -8.01 -5.11
CA LEU A 67 10.39 -7.81 -3.99
C LEU A 67 11.76 -8.37 -4.42
N PRO A 68 12.66 -7.55 -5.00
CA PRO A 68 13.92 -8.04 -5.58
C PRO A 68 14.89 -8.60 -4.53
N HIS A 69 14.72 -8.22 -3.26
CA HIS A 69 15.55 -8.68 -2.15
C HIS A 69 14.74 -9.43 -1.08
N GLY A 70 13.45 -9.65 -1.30
CA GLY A 70 12.55 -10.24 -0.32
C GLY A 70 12.28 -9.31 0.88
N ALA A 71 12.03 -9.91 2.04
CA ALA A 71 11.83 -9.24 3.32
C ALA A 71 12.61 -9.98 4.41
N CYS A 72 13.01 -9.28 5.48
CA CYS A 72 13.77 -9.87 6.58
C CYS A 72 13.09 -9.64 7.93
N GLN A 73 13.33 -10.53 8.91
CA GLN A 73 12.73 -10.42 10.26
C GLN A 73 13.27 -9.26 11.11
N ILE A 74 14.31 -8.57 10.65
CA ILE A 74 14.95 -7.46 11.37
C ILE A 74 14.63 -6.08 10.76
N ASP A 75 14.04 -6.06 9.56
CA ASP A 75 13.76 -4.84 8.82
C ASP A 75 12.31 -4.87 8.33
N ASP A 76 11.53 -3.87 8.72
CA ASP A 76 10.16 -3.71 8.26
C ASP A 76 10.08 -3.02 6.90
N GLU A 77 11.17 -2.39 6.44
CA GLU A 77 11.26 -1.78 5.13
C GLU A 77 11.64 -2.81 4.06
N VAL A 78 10.85 -2.88 2.99
CA VAL A 78 11.07 -3.79 1.87
C VAL A 78 11.12 -3.02 0.57
N GLU A 79 12.15 -3.29 -0.23
CA GLU A 79 12.22 -2.76 -1.59
C GLU A 79 11.13 -3.41 -2.45
N ILE A 80 10.39 -2.58 -3.18
CA ILE A 80 9.39 -3.03 -4.14
C ILE A 80 9.63 -2.38 -5.49
N VAL A 81 9.44 -3.15 -6.56
CA VAL A 81 9.47 -2.64 -7.93
C VAL A 81 8.09 -2.90 -8.54
N PRO A 82 7.35 -1.86 -8.95
CA PRO A 82 6.08 -2.07 -9.62
C PRO A 82 6.31 -2.86 -10.90
N LEU A 83 5.60 -3.97 -11.02
CA LEU A 83 5.50 -4.73 -12.26
C LEU A 83 4.48 -3.99 -13.11
N THR A 84 4.90 -2.86 -13.67
CA THR A 84 4.15 -2.22 -14.73
C THR A 84 4.15 -3.20 -15.89
N ASP A 85 3.00 -3.81 -16.15
CA ASP A 85 2.63 -4.16 -17.52
C ASP A 85 2.50 -2.81 -18.24
N THR A 86 3.63 -2.21 -18.61
CA THR A 86 3.65 -1.13 -19.57
C THR A 86 3.15 -1.75 -20.86
N VAL A 87 1.83 -1.76 -21.05
CA VAL A 87 1.26 -1.63 -22.39
C VAL A 87 1.90 -0.34 -22.91
N PRO A 88 2.81 -0.39 -23.89
CA PRO A 88 3.34 0.84 -24.46
C PRO A 88 2.13 1.64 -24.93
N ALA A 89 1.98 2.85 -24.41
CA ALA A 89 0.98 3.80 -24.87
C ALA A 89 1.06 3.81 -26.39
N GLN A 90 0.00 3.33 -27.06
CA GLN A 90 -0.06 3.33 -28.51
C GLN A 90 0.17 4.77 -28.98
N SER A 91 1.28 4.99 -29.67
CA SER A 91 1.53 6.21 -30.41
C SER A 91 0.40 6.39 -31.44
N ASN A 92 -0.30 7.52 -31.33
CA ASN A 92 -1.24 8.03 -32.32
C ASN A 92 -0.50 8.64 -33.51
#